data_AF-A0A426XLS2-F1
#
_entry.id   AF-A0A426XLS2-F1
#
_cell.length_a   1.000
_cell.length_b   1.000
_cell.length_c   1.000
_cell.angle_alpha   90.00
_cell.angle_beta   90.00
_cell.angle_gamma   90.00
#
_symmetry.space_group_name_H-M   'P 1'
#
loop_
_entity.id
_entity.type
_entity.pdbx_description
1 polymer ?
#
loop_
_entity_poly.entity_id
_entity_poly.type
_entity_poly.pdbx_seq_one_letter_code
_entity_poly.pdbx_strand_id
1 'polypeptide(L)'
;MQGQRQRPRVFTACILLLLSASVRADATTHSRAEVLSLNSGLMSVGCHEKFKTCIKKVKKSGKVGFSKECPYEAAMPTMIQGMDMAILFSQLGIQKSEL
;
A
#
# COMPACT_ATOMS: atom_id res chain seq x y z
N MET A 1 -36.43 -19.86 6.59
CA MET A 1 -35.60 -20.99 7.06
C MET A 1 -34.17 -20.51 7.23
N GLN A 2 -33.51 -20.98 8.30
CA GLN A 2 -32.26 -20.52 8.93
C GLN A 2 -32.44 -19.27 9.80
N GLY A 3 -32.40 -19.30 11.14
CA GLY A 3 -31.93 -20.34 12.06
C GLY A 3 -31.23 -19.63 13.21
N GLN A 4 -31.98 -19.27 14.25
CA GLN A 4 -31.44 -18.80 15.52
C GLN A 4 -30.42 -19.81 16.06
N ARG A 5 -29.17 -19.39 16.29
CA ARG A 5 -28.22 -20.18 17.10
C ARG A 5 -27.54 -19.26 18.11
N GLN A 6 -28.03 -19.34 19.35
CA GLN A 6 -27.33 -18.95 20.56
C GLN A 6 -25.81 -19.18 20.43
N ARG A 7 -24.99 -18.14 20.64
CA ARG A 7 -23.60 -18.35 21.10
C ARG A 7 -23.26 -17.43 22.27
N PRO A 8 -23.75 -17.78 23.47
CA PRO A 8 -23.45 -17.06 24.70
C PRO A 8 -21.99 -17.25 25.10
N ARG A 9 -21.36 -16.18 25.59
CA ARG A 9 -20.05 -16.09 26.26
C ARG A 9 -18.77 -16.43 25.48
N VAL A 10 -18.78 -17.38 24.54
CA VAL A 10 -17.57 -17.77 23.79
C VAL A 10 -17.18 -16.74 22.72
N PHE A 11 -18.15 -16.05 22.13
CA PHE A 11 -17.89 -14.98 21.14
C PHE A 11 -17.26 -13.75 21.78
N THR A 12 -17.72 -13.36 22.98
CA THR A 12 -17.16 -12.23 23.72
C THR A 12 -15.72 -12.51 24.17
N ALA A 13 -15.42 -13.74 24.61
CA ALA A 13 -14.06 -14.14 24.94
C ALA A 13 -13.14 -14.15 23.71
N CYS A 14 -13.65 -14.57 22.54
CA CYS A 14 -12.88 -14.56 21.29
C CYS A 14 -12.59 -13.13 20.80
N ILE A 15 -13.57 -12.22 20.91
CA ILE A 15 -13.39 -10.80 20.58
C ILE A 15 -12.40 -10.14 21.56
N LEU A 16 -12.48 -10.44 22.86
CA LEU A 16 -11.52 -9.93 23.85
C LEU A 16 -10.10 -10.49 23.65
N LEU A 17 -9.96 -11.78 23.31
CA LEU A 17 -8.68 -12.39 22.96
C LEU A 17 -8.08 -11.77 21.68
N LEU A 18 -8.89 -11.54 20.65
CA LEU A 18 -8.45 -10.88 19.41
C LEU A 18 -8.04 -9.42 19.66
N LEU A 19 -8.78 -8.67 20.48
CA LEU A 19 -8.40 -7.30 20.86
C LEU A 19 -7.12 -7.24 21.69
N SER A 20 -6.88 -8.21 22.58
CA SER A 20 -5.63 -8.31 23.34
C SER A 20 -4.42 -8.72 22.48
N ALA A 21 -4.64 -9.44 21.37
CA ALA A 21 -3.62 -9.75 20.38
C ALA A 21 -3.28 -8.54 19.48
N SER A 22 -4.21 -7.60 19.27
CA SER A 22 -3.96 -6.36 18.52
C SER A 22 -3.16 -5.30 19.29
N VAL A 23 -3.20 -5.30 20.63
CA VAL A 23 -2.45 -4.33 21.47
C VAL A 23 -0.93 -4.61 21.53
N ARG A 24 -0.45 -5.75 21.01
CA ARG A 24 0.98 -6.11 21.02
C ARG A 24 1.69 -6.06 19.67
N ALA A 25 1.17 -5.32 18.71
CA ALA A 25 1.79 -5.20 17.39
C ALA A 25 2.21 -3.79 16.96
N ASP A 26 2.15 -2.74 17.80
CA ASP A 26 2.57 -1.41 17.34
C ASP A 26 3.11 -0.51 18.47
N ALA A 27 4.35 -0.78 18.90
CA ALA A 27 5.21 0.20 19.58
C ALA A 27 6.69 -0.19 19.54
N THR A 28 7.10 -1.08 18.63
CA THR A 28 8.52 -1.32 18.37
C THR A 28 9.00 -0.26 17.39
N THR A 29 9.68 0.74 17.94
CA THR A 29 10.86 1.38 17.35
C THR A 29 11.14 0.91 15.91
N HIS A 30 10.54 1.58 14.93
CA HIS A 30 10.92 1.41 13.53
C HIS A 30 12.38 1.85 13.44
N SER A 31 13.28 0.86 13.37
CA SER A 31 14.72 1.08 13.40
C SER A 31 15.07 2.00 12.23
N ARG A 32 15.76 3.11 12.52
CA ARG A 32 16.10 4.20 11.58
C ARG A 32 16.74 3.72 10.27
N ALA A 33 17.25 2.49 10.24
CA ALA A 33 17.84 1.81 9.10
C ALA A 33 16.84 1.21 8.08
N GLU A 34 15.63 0.76 8.46
CA GLU A 34 14.64 0.23 7.49
C GLU A 34 13.95 1.35 6.70
N VAL A 35 13.75 2.52 7.33
CA VAL A 35 13.33 3.75 6.64
C VAL A 35 14.36 4.19 5.59
N LEU A 36 15.66 3.98 5.86
CA LEU A 36 16.75 4.44 5.00
C LEU A 36 16.79 3.69 3.65
N SER A 37 16.44 2.40 3.63
CA SER A 37 16.32 1.62 2.38
C SER A 37 15.04 1.99 1.61
N LEU A 38 13.93 2.23 2.33
CA LEU A 38 12.69 2.74 1.75
C LEU A 38 12.88 4.10 1.05
N ASN A 39 13.67 5.01 1.63
CA ASN A 39 13.86 6.36 1.12
C ASN A 39 14.45 6.40 -0.31
N SER A 40 15.35 5.48 -0.62
CA SER A 40 16.07 5.53 -1.91
C SER A 40 15.19 5.17 -3.11
N GLY A 41 14.24 4.25 -2.91
CA GLY A 41 13.35 3.77 -3.96
C GLY A 41 11.95 4.39 -3.92
N LEU A 42 11.33 4.40 -2.73
CA LEU A 42 9.93 4.80 -2.51
C LEU A 42 9.75 6.32 -2.48
N MET A 43 10.80 7.09 -2.17
CA MET A 43 10.75 8.55 -2.21
C MET A 43 11.49 9.13 -3.42
N SER A 44 11.97 8.30 -4.34
CA SER A 44 12.68 8.78 -5.52
C SER A 44 11.72 9.25 -6.61
N VAL A 45 11.68 10.57 -6.82
CA VAL A 45 10.92 11.18 -7.94
C VAL A 45 11.32 10.57 -9.28
N GLY A 46 12.62 10.35 -9.50
CA GLY A 46 13.12 9.73 -10.72
C GLY A 46 12.65 8.28 -10.91
N CYS A 47 12.46 7.53 -9.82
CA CYS A 47 11.90 6.19 -9.87
C CYS A 47 10.42 6.21 -10.29
N HIS A 48 9.62 7.08 -9.69
CA HIS A 48 8.19 7.23 -9.99
C HIS A 48 7.94 7.67 -11.44
N GLU A 49 8.73 8.62 -11.96
CA GLU A 49 8.65 9.05 -13.36
C GLU A 49 9.03 7.93 -14.34
N LYS A 50 10.07 7.15 -14.02
CA LYS A 50 10.44 5.96 -14.81
C LYS A 50 9.34 4.91 -14.78
N PHE A 51 8.69 4.70 -13.64
CA PHE A 51 7.58 3.77 -13.52
C PHE A 51 6.41 4.17 -14.42
N LYS A 52 5.99 5.44 -14.40
CA LYS A 52 4.93 5.97 -15.29
C LYS A 52 5.24 5.73 -16.77
N THR A 53 6.51 5.86 -17.15
CA THR A 53 6.97 5.55 -18.52
C THR A 53 6.94 4.05 -18.82
N CYS A 54 7.41 3.23 -17.88
CA CYS A 54 7.45 1.77 -18.00
C CYS A 54 6.05 1.20 -18.21
N ILE A 55 5.08 1.59 -17.39
CA ILE A 55 3.74 1.02 -17.46
C ILE A 55 3.00 1.39 -18.75
N LYS A 56 3.27 2.58 -19.31
CA LYS A 56 2.82 2.96 -20.66
C LYS A 56 3.43 2.09 -21.76
N LYS A 57 4.69 1.67 -21.62
CA LYS A 57 5.33 0.71 -22.55
C LYS A 57 4.74 -0.69 -22.40
N VAL A 58 4.48 -1.12 -21.16
CA VAL A 58 3.83 -2.42 -20.87
C VAL A 58 2.46 -2.51 -21.55
N LYS A 59 1.64 -1.45 -21.51
CA LYS A 59 0.37 -1.40 -22.25
C LYS A 59 0.53 -1.66 -23.76
N LYS A 60 1.62 -1.17 -24.36
CA LYS A 60 1.92 -1.36 -25.79
C LYS A 60 2.39 -2.77 -26.14
N SER A 61 2.62 -3.65 -25.16
CA SER A 61 3.05 -5.04 -25.40
C SER A 61 1.96 -5.95 -25.97
N GLY A 62 0.72 -5.45 -26.15
CA GLY A 62 -0.38 -6.18 -26.77
C GLY A 62 -1.12 -7.17 -25.85
N LYS A 63 -0.79 -7.19 -24.55
CA LYS A 63 -1.56 -7.95 -23.55
C LYS A 63 -2.88 -7.23 -23.24
N VAL A 64 -3.91 -7.98 -22.82
CA VAL A 64 -5.22 -7.42 -22.41
C VAL A 64 -5.17 -6.64 -21.09
N GLY A 65 -4.12 -6.85 -20.30
CA GLY A 65 -3.99 -6.30 -18.95
C GLY A 65 -2.91 -7.03 -18.16
N PHE A 66 -2.92 -6.83 -16.84
CA PHE A 66 -2.09 -7.60 -15.92
C PHE A 66 -2.71 -8.99 -15.64
N SER A 67 -4.03 -9.07 -15.75
CA SER A 67 -4.84 -10.29 -15.70
C SER A 67 -6.05 -10.11 -16.62
N LYS A 68 -6.77 -11.20 -16.93
CA LYS A 68 -8.07 -11.11 -17.64
C LYS A 68 -9.11 -10.33 -16.84
N GLU A 69 -9.03 -10.40 -15.52
CA GLU A 69 -9.94 -9.70 -14.60
C GLU A 69 -9.54 -8.24 -14.34
N CYS A 70 -8.28 -7.89 -14.65
CA CYS A 70 -7.71 -6.59 -14.34
C CYS A 70 -7.07 -5.99 -15.61
N PRO A 71 -7.89 -5.38 -16.48
CA PRO A 71 -7.41 -4.76 -17.72
C PRO A 71 -6.56 -3.53 -17.40
N TYR A 72 -5.74 -3.12 -18.37
CA TYR A 72 -4.88 -1.95 -18.23
C TYR A 72 -5.66 -0.67 -17.91
N GLU A 73 -6.85 -0.54 -18.49
CA GLU A 73 -7.76 0.59 -18.33
C GLU A 73 -8.26 0.73 -16.89
N ALA A 74 -8.35 -0.38 -16.14
CA ALA A 74 -8.74 -0.36 -14.74
C ALA A 74 -7.54 -0.17 -13.80
N ALA A 75 -6.43 -0.87 -14.06
CA ALA A 75 -5.31 -0.93 -13.13
C ALA A 75 -4.34 0.26 -13.25
N MET A 76 -4.02 0.67 -14.49
CA MET A 76 -2.99 1.68 -14.74
C MET A 76 -3.34 3.07 -14.18
N PRO A 77 -4.61 3.56 -14.23
CA PRO A 77 -4.94 4.87 -13.65
C PRO A 77 -4.60 4.94 -12.16
N THR A 78 -4.97 3.91 -11.39
CA THR A 78 -4.67 3.82 -9.96
C THR A 78 -3.17 3.75 -9.69
N MET A 79 -2.43 2.96 -10.48
CA MET A 79 -0.97 2.87 -10.34
C MET A 79 -0.27 4.20 -10.67
N ILE A 80 -0.72 4.92 -11.69
CA ILE A 80 -0.17 6.24 -12.04
C ILE A 80 -0.50 7.27 -10.95
N GLN A 81 -1.74 7.29 -10.47
CA GLN A 81 -2.17 8.17 -9.39
C GLN A 81 -1.34 7.95 -8.12
N GLY A 82 -1.08 6.69 -7.76
CA GLY A 82 -0.22 6.35 -6.62
C GLY A 82 1.20 6.93 -6.77
N MET A 83 1.78 6.89 -7.98
CA MET A 83 3.08 7.49 -8.25
C MET A 83 3.06 9.01 -8.16
N ASP A 84 2.02 9.67 -8.65
CA ASP A 84 1.90 11.14 -8.58
C ASP A 84 1.75 11.60 -7.12
N MET A 85 0.99 10.86 -6.30
CA MET A 85 0.92 11.10 -4.85
C MET A 85 2.27 10.87 -4.19
N ALA A 86 2.99 9.79 -4.55
CA ALA A 86 4.30 9.51 -3.99
C ALA A 86 5.33 10.61 -4.36
N ILE A 87 5.28 11.17 -5.58
CA ILE A 87 6.11 12.33 -5.98
C ILE A 87 5.80 13.55 -5.12
N LEU A 88 4.52 13.85 -4.90
CA LEU A 88 4.11 14.96 -4.03
C LEU A 88 4.68 14.77 -2.61
N PHE A 89 4.53 13.56 -2.05
CA PHE A 89 5.08 13.25 -0.73
C PHE A 89 6.61 13.33 -0.68
N SER A 90 7.30 12.87 -1.74
CA SER A 90 8.76 13.03 -1.85
C SER A 90 9.17 14.49 -1.77
N GLN A 91 8.48 15.38 -2.50
CA GLN A 91 8.79 16.80 -2.50
C GLN A 91 8.52 17.43 -1.13
N LEU A 92 7.42 17.07 -0.47
CA LEU A 92 7.09 17.54 0.89
C LEU A 92 8.05 17.01 1.96
N GLY A 93 8.56 15.78 1.78
CA GLY A 93 9.53 15.16 2.68
C GLY A 93 10.94 15.74 2.59
N ILE A 94 11.38 16.12 1.37
CA ILE A 94 12.67 16.81 1.15
C ILE A 94 12.63 18.23 1.73
N GLN A 95 11.48 18.92 1.69
CA GLN A 95 11.35 20.27 2.27
C GLN A 95 11.56 20.33 3.80
N LYS A 96 11.49 19.20 4.51
CA LYS A 96 11.76 19.14 5.96
C LYS A 96 13.24 19.01 6.33
N SER A 97 14.14 18.79 5.38
CA SER A 97 15.60 18.69 5.65
C SER A 97 16.40 19.95 5.31
N GLU A 98 15.77 20.99 4.75
CA GLU A 98 16.38 22.26 4.34
C GLU A 98 15.64 23.46 4.99
N LEU A 99 15.43 23.42 6.32
CA LEU A 99 15.05 24.59 7.12
C LEU A 99 15.72 24.55 8.50
#